data_AF-A0AAI9E0X7-F1
#
_entry.id   AF-A0AAI9E0X7-F1
#
_cell.length_a   1.000
_cell.length_b   1.000
_cell.length_c   1.000
_cell.angle_alpha   90.00
_cell.angle_beta   90.00
_cell.angle_gamma   90.00
#
_symmetry.space_group_name_H-M   'P 1'
#
loop_
_entity.id
_entity.type
_entity.pdbx_description
1 polymer ?
#
loop_
_entity_poly.entity_id
_entity_poly.type
_entity_poly.pdbx_seq_one_letter_code
_entity_poly.pdbx_strand_id
1 'polypeptide(L)'
;MLSLTAGCCSAVTCEVLLAQINTVGFGTVNVQRDIPVGATIASTVSPGYAQAAITSDNGESCPGNYSMVYLSGIESPVSGVYQTNLEGVGIKVNGMPGDFSLPPVTANYIFYLGYYTVSLVKTGNITSGQLTPGLIAQAWFGSPGNYFTKISLDASSQVNVLSCSISSQVLSFDLGSVSAAEFGSAAGFSPPHTDTQNLGLNCNAGANIHIQLQGTQNPDASGDRSVLALTGQGSETVADGVGVQLLYNNAPVQLNNRLMLKQSSGGLESLPITARYYQTKPVVKAGEANATATLDMTYQ
;
A
#
# COMPACT_ATOMS: atom_id res chain seq x y z
N MET A 1 5.40 24.91 -70.91
CA MET A 1 6.53 24.86 -69.97
C MET A 1 5.91 24.86 -68.57
N LEU A 2 5.89 23.70 -67.89
CA LEU A 2 5.34 23.60 -66.53
C LEU A 2 6.38 24.20 -65.58
N SER A 3 6.09 25.37 -65.01
CA SER A 3 6.91 25.99 -63.96
C SER A 3 6.43 25.46 -62.61
N LEU A 4 7.16 24.51 -62.03
CA LEU A 4 7.01 24.21 -60.60
C LEU A 4 7.74 25.31 -59.82
N THR A 5 6.98 26.20 -59.19
CA THR A 5 7.52 27.05 -58.13
C THR A 5 7.74 26.17 -56.91
N ALA A 6 9.00 25.94 -56.54
CA ALA A 6 9.34 25.39 -55.25
C ALA A 6 8.87 26.37 -54.17
N GLY A 7 7.71 26.13 -53.58
CA GLY A 7 7.35 26.77 -52.32
C GLY A 7 8.45 26.44 -51.32
N CYS A 8 8.94 27.44 -50.58
CA CYS A 8 9.96 27.26 -49.55
C CYS A 8 9.58 26.08 -48.64
N CYS A 9 10.27 24.95 -48.81
CA CYS A 9 10.16 23.83 -47.89
C CYS A 9 10.90 24.29 -46.64
N SER A 10 10.14 24.68 -45.62
CA SER A 10 10.69 25.19 -44.39
C SER A 10 10.99 24.01 -43.48
N ALA A 11 12.25 23.91 -43.04
CA ALA A 11 12.73 22.78 -42.26
C ALA A 11 12.91 23.21 -40.80
N VAL A 12 12.17 22.56 -39.91
CA VAL A 12 12.46 22.63 -38.46
C VAL A 12 13.59 21.67 -38.18
N THR A 13 14.61 22.14 -37.47
CA THR A 13 15.64 21.27 -36.93
C THR A 13 15.52 21.23 -35.41
N CYS A 14 15.29 20.04 -34.88
CA CYS A 14 15.27 19.75 -33.45
C CYS A 14 16.51 18.91 -33.14
N GLU A 15 17.57 19.54 -32.67
CA GLU A 15 18.82 18.85 -32.39
C GLU A 15 18.92 18.53 -30.90
N VAL A 16 19.23 17.28 -30.58
CA VAL A 16 19.56 16.89 -29.20
C VAL A 16 21.03 17.16 -28.98
N LEU A 17 21.34 18.24 -28.26
CA LEU A 17 22.72 18.62 -27.93
C LEU A 17 23.29 17.74 -26.81
N LEU A 18 22.45 17.41 -25.83
CA LEU A 18 22.81 16.53 -24.72
C LEU A 18 21.64 15.64 -24.39
N ALA A 19 21.78 14.35 -24.68
CA ALA A 19 20.82 13.32 -24.28
C ALA A 19 21.07 12.92 -22.82
N GLN A 20 19.98 12.73 -22.07
CA GLN A 20 19.99 12.16 -20.73
C GLN A 20 19.76 10.66 -20.81
N ILE A 21 20.83 9.87 -20.68
CA ILE A 21 20.74 8.41 -20.67
C ILE A 21 21.17 7.94 -19.28
N ASN A 22 20.21 7.44 -18.51
CA ASN A 22 20.42 7.10 -17.12
C ASN A 22 19.91 5.69 -16.81
N THR A 23 20.60 5.06 -15.86
CA THR A 23 20.11 3.86 -15.19
C THR A 23 19.68 4.24 -13.79
N VAL A 24 18.45 3.88 -13.42
CA VAL A 24 17.91 4.06 -12.08
C VAL A 24 17.83 2.71 -11.35
N GLY A 25 17.89 2.76 -10.02
CA GLY A 25 17.73 1.60 -9.17
C GLY A 25 16.85 1.92 -7.97
N PHE A 26 16.18 0.90 -7.47
CA PHE A 26 15.38 0.95 -6.24
C PHE A 26 16.06 0.22 -5.08
N GLY A 27 17.10 -0.58 -5.35
CA GLY A 27 17.69 -1.46 -4.34
C GLY A 27 16.65 -2.45 -3.78
N THR A 28 16.65 -2.66 -2.47
CA THR A 28 15.64 -3.50 -1.81
C THR A 28 14.42 -2.70 -1.37
N VAL A 29 13.27 -2.97 -1.99
CA VAL A 29 11.98 -2.37 -1.65
C VAL A 29 11.18 -3.34 -0.80
N ASN A 30 10.99 -3.03 0.48
CA ASN A 30 10.12 -3.80 1.37
C ASN A 30 8.72 -3.18 1.41
N VAL A 31 7.68 -3.98 1.19
CA VAL A 31 6.30 -3.52 1.04
C VAL A 31 5.37 -4.29 1.96
N GLN A 32 4.55 -3.60 2.75
CA GLN A 32 3.51 -4.25 3.55
C GLN A 32 2.47 -4.90 2.63
N ARG A 33 2.13 -6.17 2.87
CA ARG A 33 1.28 -6.97 1.97
C ARG A 33 -0.03 -6.28 1.60
N ASP A 34 -0.69 -5.65 2.55
CA ASP A 34 -2.06 -5.15 2.44
C ASP A 34 -2.11 -3.64 2.14
N ILE A 35 -0.98 -3.00 1.76
CA ILE A 35 -0.99 -1.64 1.20
C ILE A 35 -1.96 -1.59 0.00
N PRO A 36 -2.74 -0.52 -0.19
CA PRO A 36 -3.78 -0.50 -1.22
C PRO A 36 -3.22 -0.54 -2.65
N VAL A 37 -3.99 -1.12 -3.57
CA VAL A 37 -3.72 -1.04 -5.02
C VAL A 37 -3.74 0.43 -5.45
N GLY A 38 -2.78 0.82 -6.29
CA GLY A 38 -2.54 2.20 -6.71
C GLY A 38 -1.53 2.96 -5.82
N ALA A 39 -1.16 2.42 -4.67
CA ALA A 39 -0.12 3.02 -3.83
C ALA A 39 1.26 2.94 -4.50
N THR A 40 2.01 4.05 -4.41
CA THR A 40 3.43 4.06 -4.77
C THR A 40 4.23 3.34 -3.68
N ILE A 41 4.94 2.28 -4.03
CA ILE A 41 5.72 1.46 -3.09
C ILE A 41 7.19 1.87 -3.02
N ALA A 42 7.73 2.48 -4.09
CA ALA A 42 9.04 3.10 -4.10
C ALA A 42 9.13 4.13 -5.21
N SER A 43 9.99 5.12 -5.03
CA SER A 43 10.31 6.12 -6.04
C SER A 43 11.80 6.36 -6.10
N THR A 44 12.30 6.57 -7.30
CA THR A 44 13.65 7.03 -7.57
C THR A 44 13.58 8.12 -8.64
N VAL A 45 14.63 8.91 -8.72
CA VAL A 45 14.74 9.95 -9.74
C VAL A 45 15.78 9.52 -10.75
N SER A 46 15.56 9.88 -12.01
CA SER A 46 16.58 9.89 -13.03
C SER A 46 17.26 11.26 -12.97
N PRO A 47 18.39 11.41 -12.24
CA PRO A 47 19.04 12.71 -12.08
C PRO A 47 19.69 13.14 -13.40
N GLY A 48 19.45 14.37 -13.84
CA GLY A 48 20.03 14.96 -15.02
C GLY A 48 19.02 15.85 -15.73
N TYR A 49 19.49 16.51 -16.77
CA TYR A 49 18.65 17.24 -17.71
C TYR A 49 19.08 16.86 -19.11
N ALA A 50 18.14 16.86 -20.05
CA ALA A 50 18.46 16.85 -21.46
C ALA A 50 18.48 18.28 -22.00
N GLN A 51 19.37 18.55 -22.97
CA GLN A 51 19.44 19.80 -23.71
C GLN A 51 19.04 19.59 -25.16
N ALA A 52 18.13 20.44 -25.64
CA ALA A 52 17.72 20.47 -27.04
C ALA A 52 17.92 21.87 -27.62
N ALA A 53 18.36 21.93 -28.88
CA ALA A 53 18.39 23.13 -29.68
C ALA A 53 17.31 23.08 -30.76
N ILE A 54 16.62 24.21 -30.96
CA ILE A 54 15.63 24.37 -32.02
C ILE A 54 16.07 25.48 -32.95
N THR A 55 16.03 25.18 -34.25
CA THR A 55 16.12 26.18 -35.32
C THR A 55 14.86 26.07 -36.17
N SER A 56 14.11 27.16 -36.26
CA SER A 56 12.92 27.28 -37.10
C SER A 56 12.87 28.67 -37.72
N ASP A 57 12.63 28.72 -39.03
CA ASP A 57 12.56 29.97 -39.78
C ASP A 57 11.16 30.61 -39.76
N ASN A 58 10.10 29.83 -39.46
CA ASN A 58 8.72 30.34 -39.44
C ASN A 58 7.96 30.09 -38.11
N GLY A 59 8.66 29.74 -37.03
CA GLY A 59 8.01 29.49 -35.74
C GLY A 59 7.19 28.19 -35.72
N GLU A 60 7.69 27.14 -36.35
CA GLU A 60 7.17 25.80 -36.17
C GLU A 60 7.68 25.19 -34.84
N SER A 61 6.97 24.19 -34.30
CA SER A 61 7.28 23.57 -33.00
C SER A 61 7.86 22.16 -33.12
N CYS A 62 8.71 21.76 -32.17
CA CYS A 62 9.25 20.41 -32.06
C CYS A 62 8.37 19.54 -31.14
N PRO A 63 7.57 18.59 -31.68
CA PRO A 63 6.77 17.71 -30.84
C PRO A 63 7.68 16.70 -30.12
N GLY A 64 7.63 16.71 -28.79
CA GLY A 64 8.16 15.64 -27.98
C GLY A 64 7.27 14.40 -28.08
N ASN A 65 7.88 13.22 -28.17
CA ASN A 65 7.18 11.95 -28.10
C ASN A 65 7.86 11.10 -27.04
N TYR A 66 7.09 10.29 -26.30
CA TYR A 66 7.63 9.30 -25.37
C TYR A 66 6.97 7.95 -25.56
N SER A 67 7.64 6.93 -25.05
CA SER A 67 7.09 5.59 -24.95
C SER A 67 7.64 4.90 -23.71
N MET A 68 6.72 4.26 -22.98
CA MET A 68 7.04 3.26 -21.98
C MET A 68 7.25 1.94 -22.70
N VAL A 69 8.47 1.41 -22.66
CA VAL A 69 8.88 0.23 -23.43
C VAL A 69 9.27 -0.96 -22.56
N TYR A 70 9.21 -0.79 -21.24
CA TYR A 70 9.58 -1.82 -20.28
C TYR A 70 8.82 -3.12 -20.52
N LEU A 71 9.52 -4.21 -20.81
CA LEU A 71 8.95 -5.54 -21.05
C LEU A 71 7.75 -5.53 -22.02
N SER A 72 7.90 -4.81 -23.14
CA SER A 72 6.87 -4.61 -24.18
C SER A 72 5.84 -3.51 -23.90
N GLY A 73 5.99 -2.74 -22.82
CA GLY A 73 5.16 -1.55 -22.58
C GLY A 73 3.67 -1.87 -22.37
N ILE A 74 3.37 -3.04 -21.79
CA ILE A 74 2.00 -3.46 -21.52
C ILE A 74 1.46 -2.70 -20.31
N GLU A 75 0.33 -2.02 -20.45
CA GLU A 75 -0.31 -1.31 -19.34
C GLU A 75 -0.93 -2.30 -18.33
N SER A 76 -0.88 -1.94 -17.05
CA SER A 76 -1.53 -2.68 -15.98
C SER A 76 -3.00 -2.24 -15.81
N PRO A 77 -3.79 -2.89 -14.94
CA PRO A 77 -5.13 -2.41 -14.59
C PRO A 77 -5.16 -1.03 -13.93
N VAL A 78 -4.02 -0.55 -13.40
CA VAL A 78 -3.88 0.81 -12.87
C VAL A 78 -3.44 1.73 -14.00
N SER A 79 -4.27 2.72 -14.34
CA SER A 79 -4.01 3.63 -15.46
C SER A 79 -2.69 4.40 -15.31
N GLY A 80 -1.93 4.47 -16.41
CA GLY A 80 -0.61 5.11 -16.48
C GLY A 80 0.50 4.32 -15.78
N VAL A 81 0.26 3.06 -15.43
CA VAL A 81 1.22 2.16 -14.80
C VAL A 81 1.40 0.93 -15.68
N TYR A 82 2.65 0.59 -15.97
CA TYR A 82 3.03 -0.49 -16.89
C TYR A 82 3.47 -1.73 -16.14
N GLN A 83 3.19 -2.91 -16.70
CA GLN A 83 3.50 -4.19 -16.07
C GLN A 83 5.01 -4.40 -15.94
N THR A 84 5.41 -5.00 -14.83
CA THR A 84 6.78 -5.52 -14.65
C THR A 84 6.77 -7.05 -14.80
N ASN A 85 7.93 -7.68 -14.62
CA ASN A 85 8.01 -9.14 -14.55
C ASN A 85 7.46 -9.70 -13.22
N LEU A 86 7.23 -8.85 -12.21
CA LEU A 86 6.67 -9.24 -10.93
C LEU A 86 5.16 -8.97 -10.92
N GLU A 87 4.38 -10.02 -10.68
CA GLU A 87 2.93 -9.89 -10.53
C GLU A 87 2.60 -8.92 -9.39
N GLY A 88 1.59 -8.07 -9.60
CA GLY A 88 1.14 -7.07 -8.64
C GLY A 88 2.07 -5.86 -8.47
N VAL A 89 3.17 -5.77 -9.21
CA VAL A 89 4.06 -4.61 -9.27
C VAL A 89 4.04 -4.01 -10.66
N GLY A 90 3.70 -2.73 -10.74
CA GLY A 90 3.81 -1.93 -11.95
C GLY A 90 4.88 -0.85 -11.83
N ILE A 91 5.32 -0.32 -12.97
CA ILE A 91 6.28 0.77 -13.07
C ILE A 91 5.66 1.96 -13.81
N LYS A 92 5.95 3.16 -13.34
CA LYS A 92 5.44 4.41 -13.88
C LYS A 92 6.57 5.42 -13.98
N VAL A 93 6.60 6.21 -15.04
CA VAL A 93 7.48 7.37 -15.15
C VAL A 93 6.63 8.64 -15.23
N ASN A 94 6.85 9.55 -14.29
CA ASN A 94 6.23 10.87 -14.25
C ASN A 94 7.14 11.93 -14.86
N GLY A 95 6.51 12.97 -15.42
CA GLY A 95 7.22 14.11 -16.02
C GLY A 95 7.75 13.82 -17.42
N MET A 96 7.20 12.80 -18.11
CA MET A 96 7.65 12.45 -19.45
C MET A 96 7.30 13.53 -20.47
N PRO A 97 8.17 13.73 -21.46
CA PRO A 97 8.21 14.95 -22.26
C PRO A 97 7.26 14.99 -23.47
N GLY A 98 6.43 13.98 -23.72
CA GLY A 98 5.49 14.05 -24.86
C GLY A 98 4.21 14.82 -24.57
N ASP A 99 4.07 15.37 -23.36
CA ASP A 99 3.03 16.35 -23.06
C ASP A 99 3.47 17.80 -23.37
N PHE A 100 4.71 18.02 -23.81
CA PHE A 100 5.16 19.33 -24.26
C PHE A 100 5.60 19.33 -25.73
N SER A 101 5.05 20.27 -26.50
CA SER A 101 5.70 20.77 -27.70
C SER A 101 6.59 21.92 -27.29
N LEU A 102 7.84 21.93 -27.71
CA LEU A 102 8.69 23.09 -27.43
C LEU A 102 8.10 24.32 -28.16
N PRO A 103 8.02 25.48 -27.50
CA PRO A 103 7.37 26.65 -28.07
C PRO A 103 8.06 27.07 -29.37
N PRO A 104 7.34 27.72 -30.29
CA PRO A 104 7.91 28.16 -31.55
C PRO A 104 8.96 29.26 -31.30
N VAL A 105 10.21 29.00 -31.67
CA VAL A 105 11.30 29.98 -31.55
C VAL A 105 11.92 30.20 -32.93
N THR A 106 12.07 31.47 -33.31
CA THR A 106 12.56 31.91 -34.62
C THR A 106 14.10 31.92 -34.74
N ALA A 107 14.83 31.48 -33.71
CA ALA A 107 16.30 31.39 -33.70
C ALA A 107 16.84 30.47 -32.57
N ASN A 108 18.02 29.87 -32.79
CA ASN A 108 18.78 28.96 -31.91
C ASN A 108 18.58 29.16 -30.40
N TYR A 109 17.75 28.32 -29.76
CA TYR A 109 17.49 28.35 -28.31
C TYR A 109 17.73 27.01 -27.65
N ILE A 110 18.31 27.01 -26.43
CA ILE A 110 18.61 25.81 -25.63
C ILE A 110 17.53 25.59 -24.57
N PHE A 111 16.86 24.45 -24.63
CA PHE A 111 15.86 24.03 -23.63
C PHE A 111 16.41 23.00 -22.65
N TYR A 112 16.11 23.18 -21.36
CA TYR A 112 16.41 22.21 -20.30
C TYR A 112 15.15 21.43 -19.95
N LEU A 113 15.13 20.13 -20.23
CA LEU A 113 13.91 19.31 -20.18
C LEU A 113 13.57 18.74 -18.78
N GLY A 114 14.36 19.09 -17.75
CA GLY A 114 14.12 18.71 -16.35
C GLY A 114 14.46 17.26 -16.01
N TYR A 115 13.98 16.80 -14.85
CA TYR A 115 14.25 15.49 -14.25
C TYR A 115 13.00 14.59 -14.30
N TYR A 116 13.19 13.28 -14.37
CA TYR A 116 12.10 12.29 -14.43
C TYR A 116 12.01 11.47 -13.15
N THR A 117 10.79 11.24 -12.65
CA THR A 117 10.57 10.38 -11.47
C THR A 117 10.07 9.02 -11.93
N VAL A 118 10.75 7.96 -11.51
CA VAL A 118 10.36 6.57 -11.75
C VAL A 118 9.81 5.99 -10.46
N SER A 119 8.61 5.44 -10.52
CA SER A 119 7.92 4.89 -9.35
C SER A 119 7.49 3.45 -9.61
N LEU A 120 7.65 2.61 -8.58
CA LEU A 120 6.97 1.33 -8.50
C LEU A 120 5.61 1.53 -7.83
N VAL A 121 4.58 0.92 -8.38
CA VAL A 121 3.19 1.07 -7.93
C VAL A 121 2.60 -0.32 -7.72
N LYS A 122 1.85 -0.51 -6.63
CA LYS A 122 1.12 -1.76 -6.41
C LYS A 122 -0.06 -1.84 -7.38
N THR A 123 -0.12 -2.91 -8.16
CA THR A 123 -1.19 -3.19 -9.13
C THR A 123 -2.05 -4.38 -8.74
N GLY A 124 -1.65 -5.15 -7.73
CA GLY A 124 -2.35 -6.34 -7.25
C GLY A 124 -1.63 -7.03 -6.08
N ASN A 125 -1.87 -8.33 -5.90
CA ASN A 125 -1.09 -9.14 -4.97
C ASN A 125 0.35 -9.25 -5.46
N ILE A 126 1.30 -8.87 -4.62
CA ILE A 126 2.71 -8.79 -5.02
C ILE A 126 3.36 -10.15 -4.80
N THR A 127 4.10 -10.62 -5.81
CA THR A 127 5.06 -11.71 -5.66
C THR A 127 6.46 -11.14 -5.48
N SER A 128 7.12 -11.48 -4.37
CA SER A 128 8.50 -11.03 -4.11
C SER A 128 9.47 -11.53 -5.19
N GLY A 129 10.45 -10.71 -5.56
CA GLY A 129 11.46 -11.10 -6.53
C GLY A 129 12.33 -9.95 -7.04
N GLN A 130 13.24 -10.29 -7.95
CA GLN A 130 14.08 -9.33 -8.67
C GLN A 130 13.31 -8.74 -9.85
N LEU A 131 13.48 -7.44 -10.09
CA LEU A 131 13.02 -6.81 -11.32
C LEU A 131 14.01 -7.07 -12.46
N THR A 132 13.49 -7.32 -13.66
CA THR A 132 14.32 -7.52 -14.85
C THR A 132 15.02 -6.22 -15.27
N PRO A 133 16.35 -6.13 -15.31
CA PRO A 133 17.02 -4.93 -15.80
C PRO A 133 16.66 -4.67 -17.28
N GLY A 134 16.60 -3.40 -17.68
CA GLY A 134 16.30 -3.06 -19.07
C GLY A 134 15.80 -1.65 -19.27
N LEU A 135 15.60 -1.27 -20.54
CA LEU A 135 15.07 0.04 -20.89
C LEU A 135 13.62 0.16 -20.41
N ILE A 136 13.34 1.11 -19.53
CA ILE A 136 12.00 1.37 -19.00
C ILE A 136 11.23 2.24 -19.99
N ALA A 137 11.87 3.33 -20.40
CA ALA A 137 11.21 4.36 -21.17
C ALA A 137 12.19 5.22 -21.95
N GLN A 138 11.69 5.84 -23.01
CA GLN A 138 12.47 6.66 -23.92
C GLN A 138 11.63 7.80 -24.48
N ALA A 139 12.29 8.91 -24.83
CA ALA A 139 11.63 10.03 -25.49
C ALA A 139 12.54 10.67 -26.55
N TRP A 140 11.91 11.21 -27.60
CA TRP A 140 12.55 11.71 -28.80
C TRP A 140 11.77 12.87 -29.43
N PHE A 141 12.44 13.66 -30.28
CA PHE A 141 11.78 14.69 -31.09
C PHE A 141 11.49 14.16 -32.50
N GLY A 142 10.27 14.41 -32.99
CA GLY A 142 9.87 13.97 -34.32
C GLY A 142 9.87 12.44 -34.45
N SER A 143 10.86 11.88 -35.17
CA SER A 143 10.94 10.45 -35.45
C SER A 143 11.79 9.68 -34.42
N PRO A 144 11.46 8.39 -34.15
CA PRO A 144 12.31 7.51 -33.34
C PRO A 144 13.74 7.47 -33.87
N GLY A 145 14.72 7.73 -33.01
CA GLY A 145 16.14 7.85 -33.38
C GLY A 145 16.78 9.11 -32.81
N ASN A 146 16.03 10.21 -32.74
CA ASN A 146 16.47 11.49 -32.16
C ASN A 146 16.17 11.56 -30.66
N TYR A 147 16.73 10.62 -29.90
CA TYR A 147 16.44 10.44 -28.48
C TYR A 147 17.15 11.47 -27.62
N PHE A 148 16.40 12.17 -26.77
CA PHE A 148 16.96 13.04 -25.75
C PHE A 148 16.85 12.45 -24.34
N THR A 149 16.04 11.42 -24.13
CA THR A 149 16.02 10.70 -22.85
C THR A 149 15.86 9.19 -23.05
N LYS A 150 16.63 8.42 -22.29
CA LYS A 150 16.47 6.97 -22.11
C LYS A 150 16.68 6.64 -20.63
N ILE A 151 15.71 5.95 -20.05
CA ILE A 151 15.73 5.58 -18.63
C ILE A 151 15.71 4.06 -18.55
N SER A 152 16.75 3.48 -17.98
CA SER A 152 16.89 2.04 -17.78
C SER A 152 16.78 1.67 -16.31
N LEU A 153 16.35 0.44 -16.02
CA LEU A 153 16.37 -0.17 -14.70
C LEU A 153 17.67 -0.95 -14.50
N ASP A 154 18.27 -0.82 -13.31
CA ASP A 154 19.43 -1.60 -12.90
C ASP A 154 19.09 -3.09 -12.64
N ALA A 155 20.12 -3.87 -12.35
CA ALA A 155 19.98 -5.29 -12.02
C ALA A 155 19.88 -5.57 -10.51
N SER A 156 19.85 -4.54 -9.67
CA SER A 156 19.90 -4.67 -8.20
C SER A 156 18.54 -4.41 -7.53
N SER A 157 17.56 -3.97 -8.30
CA SER A 157 16.22 -3.64 -7.84
C SER A 157 15.39 -4.89 -7.57
N GLN A 158 14.96 -5.05 -6.32
CA GLN A 158 14.09 -6.13 -5.86
C GLN A 158 12.92 -5.62 -5.02
N VAL A 159 11.84 -6.39 -5.02
CA VAL A 159 10.65 -6.14 -4.20
C VAL A 159 10.42 -7.32 -3.27
N ASN A 160 10.26 -7.05 -1.98
CA ASN A 160 9.94 -8.02 -0.94
C ASN A 160 8.61 -7.65 -0.28
N VAL A 161 7.70 -8.60 -0.20
CA VAL A 161 6.45 -8.46 0.54
C VAL A 161 6.66 -8.84 1.99
N LEU A 162 6.34 -7.91 2.90
CA LEU A 162 6.34 -8.14 4.34
C LEU A 162 4.95 -8.61 4.77
N SER A 163 4.90 -9.77 5.41
CA SER A 163 3.68 -10.37 5.94
C SER A 163 3.99 -11.24 7.16
N CYS A 164 2.94 -11.74 7.81
CA CYS A 164 3.06 -12.87 8.72
C CYS A 164 2.17 -14.03 8.26
N SER A 165 2.60 -15.25 8.57
CA SER A 165 1.75 -16.43 8.54
C SER A 165 1.22 -16.71 9.95
N ILE A 166 -0.07 -17.02 10.02
CA ILE A 166 -0.70 -17.50 11.25
C ILE A 166 -0.50 -19.01 11.33
N SER A 167 0.00 -19.51 12.45
CA SER A 167 -0.23 -20.93 12.78
C SER A 167 -1.69 -21.02 13.20
N SER A 168 -2.54 -21.66 12.39
CA SER A 168 -3.99 -21.78 12.65
C SER A 168 -4.28 -22.02 14.14
N GLN A 169 -4.82 -21.02 14.83
CA GLN A 169 -5.10 -21.07 16.26
C GLN A 169 -6.53 -20.59 16.51
N VAL A 170 -7.33 -21.48 17.09
CA VAL A 170 -8.51 -21.09 17.84
C VAL A 170 -8.01 -20.66 19.21
N LEU A 171 -8.16 -19.38 19.56
CA LEU A 171 -7.90 -18.90 20.91
C LEU A 171 -9.13 -19.21 21.76
N SER A 172 -8.97 -20.07 22.77
CA SER A 172 -10.01 -20.42 23.72
C SER A 172 -9.64 -19.82 25.07
N PHE A 173 -10.52 -18.98 25.60
CA PHE A 173 -10.32 -18.31 26.87
C PHE A 173 -11.27 -18.91 27.90
N ASP A 174 -10.73 -19.45 29.00
CA ASP A 174 -11.53 -19.98 30.10
C ASP A 174 -11.57 -18.97 31.25
N LEU A 175 -12.67 -18.20 31.31
CA LEU A 175 -12.89 -17.23 32.38
C LEU A 175 -13.46 -17.87 33.66
N GLY A 176 -13.78 -19.16 33.62
CA GLY A 176 -14.35 -19.90 34.74
C GLY A 176 -15.75 -19.41 35.16
N SER A 177 -16.18 -19.87 36.32
CA SER A 177 -17.43 -19.44 36.97
C SER A 177 -17.14 -18.31 37.96
N VAL A 178 -17.79 -17.16 37.78
CA VAL A 178 -17.66 -15.98 38.64
C VAL A 178 -18.96 -15.73 39.38
N SER A 179 -18.89 -15.49 40.69
CA SER A 179 -20.09 -15.19 41.48
C SER A 179 -20.65 -13.82 41.09
N ALA A 180 -21.98 -13.71 40.97
CA ALA A 180 -22.64 -12.42 40.75
C ALA A 180 -22.31 -11.38 41.83
N ALA A 181 -21.93 -11.82 43.04
CA ALA A 181 -21.53 -10.94 44.14
C ALA A 181 -20.12 -10.34 43.99
N GLU A 182 -19.30 -10.86 43.06
CA GLU A 182 -17.99 -10.29 42.74
C GLU A 182 -18.08 -9.11 41.77
N PHE A 183 -19.24 -8.92 41.14
CA PHE A 183 -19.52 -7.76 40.31
C PHE A 183 -19.91 -6.56 41.17
N GLY A 184 -19.74 -5.35 40.60
CA GLY A 184 -20.08 -4.10 41.26
C GLY A 184 -21.59 -3.79 41.19
N SER A 185 -21.93 -2.56 41.58
CA SER A 185 -23.32 -2.06 41.56
C SER A 185 -23.63 -1.18 40.35
N ALA A 186 -22.72 -1.06 39.38
CA ALA A 186 -22.85 -0.20 38.21
C ALA A 186 -22.15 -0.83 36.99
N ALA A 187 -22.61 -0.46 35.80
CA ALA A 187 -21.93 -0.80 34.55
C ALA A 187 -20.49 -0.21 34.54
N GLY A 188 -19.56 -0.89 33.88
CA GLY A 188 -18.16 -0.47 33.80
C GLY A 188 -17.21 -1.19 34.75
N PHE A 189 -17.73 -1.98 35.69
CA PHE A 189 -16.90 -2.80 36.56
C PHE A 189 -16.44 -4.08 35.85
N SER A 190 -15.24 -4.56 36.17
CA SER A 190 -14.73 -5.85 35.71
C SER A 190 -14.18 -6.62 36.91
N PRO A 191 -14.71 -7.81 37.24
CA PRO A 191 -14.14 -8.62 38.32
C PRO A 191 -12.70 -9.01 37.95
N PRO A 192 -11.82 -9.24 38.94
CA PRO A 192 -10.41 -9.56 38.71
C PRO A 192 -10.23 -11.02 38.27
N HIS A 193 -10.91 -11.43 37.20
CA HIS A 193 -10.82 -12.74 36.57
C HIS A 193 -10.52 -12.56 35.09
N THR A 194 -9.41 -13.15 34.67
CA THR A 194 -8.90 -13.01 33.31
C THR A 194 -8.23 -14.29 32.86
N ASP A 195 -8.31 -14.60 31.57
CA ASP A 195 -7.48 -15.63 30.94
C ASP A 195 -6.66 -15.01 29.81
N THR A 196 -5.42 -15.45 29.62
CA THR A 196 -4.52 -14.92 28.59
C THR A 196 -4.05 -16.02 27.67
N GLN A 197 -4.30 -15.84 26.38
CA GLN A 197 -3.86 -16.73 25.32
C GLN A 197 -2.88 -15.99 24.42
N ASN A 198 -1.86 -16.69 23.95
CA ASN A 198 -0.86 -16.12 23.06
C ASN A 198 -1.22 -16.40 21.60
N LEU A 199 -1.42 -15.35 20.81
CA LEU A 199 -1.52 -15.44 19.37
C LEU A 199 -0.11 -15.61 18.77
N GLY A 200 0.17 -16.80 18.24
CA GLY A 200 1.44 -17.13 17.59
C GLY A 200 1.46 -16.76 16.12
N LEU A 201 2.47 -15.98 15.70
CA LEU A 201 2.67 -15.56 14.32
C LEU A 201 4.11 -15.82 13.87
N ASN A 202 4.32 -16.10 12.59
CA ASN A 202 5.66 -16.12 12.00
C ASN A 202 5.76 -15.01 10.95
N CYS A 203 6.60 -14.00 11.21
CA CYS A 203 6.59 -12.73 10.52
C CYS A 203 7.90 -12.44 9.78
N ASN A 204 7.81 -11.70 8.68
CA ASN A 204 8.98 -11.01 8.14
C ASN A 204 9.38 -9.85 9.07
N ALA A 205 10.68 -9.57 9.16
CA ALA A 205 11.16 -8.39 9.88
C ALA A 205 10.58 -7.11 9.24
N GLY A 206 10.08 -6.21 10.09
CA GLY A 206 9.43 -4.97 9.66
C GLY A 206 7.95 -5.08 9.30
N ALA A 207 7.35 -6.28 9.34
CA ALA A 207 5.91 -6.45 9.08
C ALA A 207 5.08 -5.76 10.17
N ASN A 208 4.12 -4.92 9.77
CA ASN A 208 3.22 -4.23 10.68
C ASN A 208 2.01 -5.13 10.98
N ILE A 209 1.86 -5.56 12.23
CA ILE A 209 0.76 -6.44 12.62
C ILE A 209 -0.40 -5.59 13.11
N HIS A 210 -1.49 -5.59 12.34
CA HIS A 210 -2.76 -5.00 12.76
C HIS A 210 -3.80 -6.08 12.96
N ILE A 211 -4.68 -5.87 13.94
CA ILE A 211 -5.88 -6.67 14.15
C ILE A 211 -7.12 -5.80 14.09
N GLN A 212 -8.25 -6.43 13.81
CA GLN A 212 -9.57 -5.87 14.00
C GLN A 212 -10.43 -6.97 14.63
N LEU A 213 -11.18 -6.63 15.67
CA LEU A 213 -12.08 -7.57 16.34
C LEU A 213 -13.49 -7.44 15.75
N GLN A 214 -14.04 -8.54 15.23
CA GLN A 214 -15.39 -8.64 14.71
C GLN A 214 -16.23 -9.50 15.64
N GLY A 215 -17.43 -9.04 15.95
CA GLY A 215 -18.37 -9.76 16.80
C GLY A 215 -19.65 -8.97 16.97
N THR A 216 -20.58 -9.53 17.74
CA THR A 216 -21.80 -8.84 18.11
C THR A 216 -21.51 -7.93 19.30
N GLN A 217 -21.71 -6.63 19.15
CA GLN A 217 -21.58 -5.68 20.27
C GLN A 217 -22.67 -5.94 21.30
N ASN A 218 -22.33 -5.89 22.60
CA ASN A 218 -23.31 -5.96 23.66
C ASN A 218 -24.23 -4.73 23.64
N PRO A 219 -25.56 -4.88 23.47
CA PRO A 219 -26.50 -3.75 23.36
C PRO A 219 -26.59 -2.92 24.65
N ASP A 220 -26.29 -3.53 25.80
CA ASP A 220 -26.34 -2.87 27.10
C ASP A 220 -25.06 -2.05 27.40
N ALA A 221 -24.05 -2.14 26.54
CA ALA A 221 -22.79 -1.40 26.65
C ALA A 221 -22.64 -0.35 25.52
N SER A 222 -23.67 0.44 25.25
CA SER A 222 -23.68 1.41 24.14
C SER A 222 -22.54 2.45 24.21
N GLY A 223 -22.04 2.76 25.40
CA GLY A 223 -20.90 3.65 25.62
C GLY A 223 -19.52 3.01 25.47
N ASP A 224 -19.41 1.69 25.36
CA ASP A 224 -18.15 0.97 25.19
C ASP A 224 -18.26 -0.10 24.10
N ARG A 225 -17.69 0.22 22.93
CA ARG A 225 -17.73 -0.67 21.76
C ARG A 225 -16.73 -1.82 21.83
N SER A 226 -16.02 -2.04 22.93
CA SER A 226 -15.14 -3.21 23.11
C SER A 226 -15.84 -4.42 23.71
N VAL A 227 -17.09 -4.26 24.17
CA VAL A 227 -17.82 -5.32 24.88
C VAL A 227 -18.58 -6.21 23.88
N LEU A 228 -18.22 -7.48 23.85
CA LEU A 228 -18.91 -8.54 23.13
C LEU A 228 -20.20 -8.94 23.86
N ALA A 229 -21.26 -9.13 23.07
CA ALA A 229 -22.49 -9.77 23.51
C ALA A 229 -22.24 -11.24 23.84
N LEU A 230 -23.02 -11.76 24.79
CA LEU A 230 -23.03 -13.20 25.05
C LEU A 230 -23.77 -13.93 23.92
N THR A 231 -23.34 -15.14 23.61
CA THR A 231 -24.04 -16.02 22.67
C THR A 231 -25.43 -16.34 23.25
N GLY A 232 -26.49 -15.97 22.52
CA GLY A 232 -27.87 -16.15 22.97
C GLY A 232 -28.36 -15.13 24.00
N GLN A 233 -27.67 -13.99 24.16
CA GLN A 233 -28.04 -12.92 25.09
C GLN A 233 -29.55 -12.57 25.02
N GLY A 234 -30.19 -12.52 26.19
CA GLY A 234 -31.64 -12.32 26.34
C GLY A 234 -32.44 -13.61 26.57
N SER A 235 -31.81 -14.78 26.44
CA SER A 235 -32.42 -16.08 26.78
C SER A 235 -32.36 -16.37 28.29
N GLU A 236 -33.31 -17.13 28.81
CA GLU A 236 -33.41 -17.42 30.27
C GLU A 236 -32.20 -18.15 30.86
N THR A 237 -31.46 -18.91 30.05
CA THR A 237 -30.28 -19.67 30.48
C THR A 237 -28.98 -18.88 30.38
N VAL A 238 -29.00 -17.69 29.77
CA VAL A 238 -27.81 -16.86 29.51
C VAL A 238 -27.73 -15.76 30.55
N ALA A 239 -26.52 -15.46 31.04
CA ALA A 239 -26.32 -14.42 32.03
C ALA A 239 -26.78 -13.05 31.51
N ASP A 240 -27.29 -12.20 32.42
CA ASP A 240 -27.73 -10.84 32.10
C ASP A 240 -26.87 -9.83 32.86
N GLY A 241 -26.62 -8.66 32.26
CA GLY A 241 -25.81 -7.60 32.85
C GLY A 241 -24.31 -7.79 32.75
N VAL A 242 -23.83 -8.74 31.94
CA VAL A 242 -22.42 -9.00 31.67
C VAL A 242 -22.16 -9.20 30.17
N GLY A 243 -20.95 -8.84 29.74
CA GLY A 243 -20.39 -9.18 28.43
C GLY A 243 -18.92 -9.56 28.56
N VAL A 244 -18.26 -9.83 27.44
CA VAL A 244 -16.84 -10.21 27.39
C VAL A 244 -16.03 -9.12 26.71
N GLN A 245 -14.85 -8.81 27.23
CA GLN A 245 -13.88 -7.91 26.60
C GLN A 245 -12.58 -8.66 26.31
N LEU A 246 -11.98 -8.38 25.15
CA LEU A 246 -10.59 -8.72 24.87
C LEU A 246 -9.71 -7.51 25.12
N LEU A 247 -8.49 -7.75 25.60
CA LEU A 247 -7.48 -6.76 25.89
C LEU A 247 -6.18 -7.13 25.21
N TYR A 248 -5.45 -6.11 24.80
CA TYR A 248 -4.06 -6.20 24.39
C TYR A 248 -3.28 -5.09 25.09
N ASN A 249 -2.16 -5.42 25.74
CA ASN A 249 -1.40 -4.49 26.59
C ASN A 249 -2.28 -3.74 27.60
N ASN A 250 -3.21 -4.46 28.24
CA ASN A 250 -4.18 -3.93 29.21
C ASN A 250 -5.18 -2.89 28.67
N ALA A 251 -5.23 -2.68 27.34
CA ALA A 251 -6.21 -1.80 26.70
C ALA A 251 -7.33 -2.64 26.04
N PRO A 252 -8.63 -2.29 26.23
CA PRO A 252 -9.72 -2.97 25.57
C PRO A 252 -9.65 -2.85 24.05
N VAL A 253 -9.83 -3.97 23.35
CA VAL A 253 -9.87 -4.02 21.89
C VAL A 253 -11.27 -3.67 21.41
N GLN A 254 -11.39 -2.52 20.73
CA GLN A 254 -12.66 -2.02 20.24
C GLN A 254 -13.16 -2.85 19.04
N LEU A 255 -14.47 -3.19 19.02
CA LEU A 255 -15.07 -3.89 17.89
C LEU A 255 -15.07 -3.00 16.64
N ASN A 256 -14.78 -3.63 15.50
CA ASN A 256 -14.74 -3.02 14.18
C ASN A 256 -13.78 -1.83 14.08
N ASN A 257 -12.77 -1.78 14.95
CA ASN A 257 -11.71 -0.79 14.89
C ASN A 257 -10.36 -1.49 14.72
N ARG A 258 -9.55 -0.95 13.81
CA ARG A 258 -8.21 -1.48 13.56
C ARG A 258 -7.26 -1.03 14.66
N LEU A 259 -6.52 -1.97 15.21
CA LEU A 259 -5.50 -1.75 16.23
C LEU A 259 -4.15 -2.26 15.73
N MET A 260 -3.13 -1.40 15.75
CA MET A 260 -1.75 -1.80 15.53
C MET A 260 -1.22 -2.45 16.81
N LEU A 261 -0.77 -3.71 16.72
CA LEU A 261 -0.24 -4.43 17.88
C LEU A 261 1.26 -4.23 18.04
N LYS A 262 1.99 -4.38 16.94
CA LYS A 262 3.45 -4.35 16.91
C LYS A 262 3.97 -4.27 15.47
N GLN A 263 5.16 -3.72 15.29
CA GLN A 263 5.99 -3.98 14.12
C GLN A 263 6.97 -5.13 14.44
N SER A 264 6.93 -6.21 13.67
CA SER A 264 7.69 -7.42 13.97
C SER A 264 9.19 -7.22 13.80
N SER A 265 9.98 -7.82 14.69
CA SER A 265 11.44 -7.94 14.52
C SER A 265 11.84 -9.07 13.55
N GLY A 266 10.86 -9.86 13.09
CA GLY A 266 11.03 -11.04 12.25
C GLY A 266 11.07 -12.34 13.06
N GLY A 267 10.68 -13.44 12.41
CA GLY A 267 10.59 -14.76 13.01
C GLY A 267 9.31 -14.98 13.80
N LEU A 268 9.40 -15.81 14.85
CA LEU A 268 8.26 -16.14 15.70
C LEU A 268 7.92 -14.98 16.64
N GLU A 269 6.67 -14.52 16.57
CA GLU A 269 6.07 -13.51 17.43
C GLU A 269 4.98 -14.16 18.30
N SER A 270 4.88 -13.71 19.55
CA SER A 270 3.87 -14.16 20.50
C SER A 270 3.16 -12.95 21.08
N LEU A 271 1.87 -12.81 20.78
CA LEU A 271 1.07 -11.64 21.16
C LEU A 271 0.05 -12.05 22.23
N PRO A 272 0.24 -11.64 23.50
CA PRO A 272 -0.68 -11.99 24.58
C PRO A 272 -1.98 -11.21 24.45
N ILE A 273 -3.07 -11.94 24.25
CA ILE A 273 -4.43 -11.43 24.27
C ILE A 273 -5.05 -11.89 25.59
N THR A 274 -5.69 -10.98 26.31
CA THR A 274 -6.34 -11.29 27.58
C THR A 274 -7.85 -11.13 27.43
N ALA A 275 -8.64 -12.09 27.89
CA ALA A 275 -10.09 -11.97 27.99
C ALA A 275 -10.51 -11.68 29.44
N ARG A 276 -11.64 -10.97 29.61
CA ARG A 276 -12.28 -10.75 30.92
C ARG A 276 -13.79 -10.53 30.79
N TYR A 277 -14.51 -10.68 31.88
CA TYR A 277 -15.89 -10.22 31.99
C TYR A 277 -15.97 -8.70 32.19
N TYR A 278 -17.01 -8.09 31.64
CA TYR A 278 -17.33 -6.68 31.80
C TYR A 278 -18.80 -6.51 32.17
N GLN A 279 -19.07 -5.79 33.26
CA GLN A 279 -20.41 -5.53 33.74
C GLN A 279 -21.11 -4.47 32.88
N THR A 280 -22.26 -4.81 32.32
CA THR A 280 -23.05 -3.94 31.44
C THR A 280 -24.28 -3.35 32.13
N LYS A 281 -24.73 -3.92 33.26
CA LYS A 281 -25.89 -3.42 34.05
C LYS A 281 -25.55 -3.34 35.54
N PRO A 282 -26.28 -2.52 36.32
CA PRO A 282 -26.14 -2.48 37.79
C PRO A 282 -26.36 -3.82 38.50
N VAL A 283 -27.13 -4.73 37.89
CA VAL A 283 -27.44 -6.05 38.44
C VAL A 283 -27.00 -7.11 37.43
N VAL A 284 -26.19 -8.06 37.89
CA VAL A 284 -25.78 -9.25 37.12
C VAL A 284 -26.66 -10.44 37.54
N LYS A 285 -27.21 -11.16 36.56
CA LYS A 285 -27.96 -12.40 36.79
C LYS A 285 -27.16 -13.60 36.30
N ALA A 286 -27.24 -14.69 37.05
CA ALA A 286 -26.54 -15.93 36.73
C ALA A 286 -27.07 -16.57 35.44
N GLY A 287 -26.17 -17.23 34.71
CA GLY A 287 -26.46 -17.96 33.48
C GLY A 287 -25.16 -18.27 32.73
N GLU A 288 -25.27 -18.89 31.57
CA GLU A 288 -24.14 -19.12 30.67
C GLU A 288 -23.58 -17.80 30.14
N ALA A 289 -22.26 -17.65 30.10
CA ALA A 289 -21.59 -16.42 29.69
C ALA A 289 -20.53 -16.68 28.61
N ASN A 290 -20.93 -17.40 27.57
CA ASN A 290 -20.11 -17.68 26.40
C ASN A 290 -20.16 -16.52 25.41
N ALA A 291 -19.04 -16.24 24.72
CA ALA A 291 -18.98 -15.26 23.64
C ALA A 291 -18.08 -15.77 22.51
N THR A 292 -18.38 -15.37 21.27
CA THR A 292 -17.59 -15.70 20.09
C THR A 292 -17.27 -14.43 19.31
N ALA A 293 -16.06 -14.36 18.78
CA ALA A 293 -15.57 -13.26 17.97
C ALA A 293 -14.56 -13.76 16.94
N THR A 294 -14.41 -13.01 15.86
CA THR A 294 -13.38 -13.21 14.84
C THR A 294 -12.32 -12.13 15.00
N LEU A 295 -11.06 -12.50 14.84
CA LEU A 295 -9.94 -11.57 14.85
C LEU A 295 -9.34 -11.49 13.45
N ASP A 296 -9.70 -10.47 12.69
CA ASP A 296 -9.14 -10.24 11.36
C ASP A 296 -7.76 -9.60 11.47
N MET A 297 -6.78 -10.16 10.76
CA MET A 297 -5.41 -9.64 10.73
C MET A 297 -5.08 -8.99 9.40
N THR A 298 -4.41 -7.84 9.46
CA THR A 298 -3.95 -7.10 8.28
C THR A 298 -2.50 -6.62 8.45
N TYR A 299 -1.78 -6.48 7.33
CA TYR A 299 -0.39 -6.01 7.27
C TYR A 299 -0.30 -4.77 6.39
N GLN A 300 -0.38 -3.58 7.01
CA GLN A 300 -0.37 -2.27 6.32
C GLN A 300 0.69 -1.33 6.88
#